data_AF-A0A6P0X8B9-F1
#
_entry.id   AF-A0A6P0X8B9-F1
#
_cell.length_a   1.000
_cell.length_b   1.000
_cell.length_c   1.000
_cell.angle_alpha   90.00
_cell.angle_beta   90.00
_cell.angle_gamma   90.00
#
_symmetry.space_group_name_H-M   'P 1'
#
loop_
_entity.id
_entity.type
_entity.pdbx_description
1 polymer ?
#
loop_
_entity_poly.entity_id
_entity_poly.type
_entity_poly.pdbx_seq_one_letter_code
_entity_poly.pdbx_strand_id
1 'polypeptide(L)'
;MQITLSSQQSRILESLSQQGKYASIEDAIDTALVLLADDIIQQNPNVTPEYITWVEQTRLKIDVGLKAAEQGDVLAAEEVLAQLRHKVNAAKAASA
;
A
#
# COMPACT_ATOMS: atom_id res chain seq x y z
N MET A 1 8.23 11.65 16.32
CA MET A 1 7.65 10.31 16.04
C MET A 1 7.31 9.65 17.37
N GLN A 2 6.10 9.11 17.56
CA GLN A 2 5.75 8.39 18.79
C GLN A 2 5.72 6.90 18.51
N ILE A 3 6.80 6.22 18.87
CA ILE A 3 7.02 4.78 18.66
C ILE A 3 7.08 4.09 20.02
N THR A 4 6.41 2.94 20.13
CA THR A 4 6.46 2.11 21.35
C THR A 4 7.44 0.98 21.10
N LEU A 5 8.56 1.00 21.82
CA LEU A 5 9.58 -0.03 21.74
C LEU A 5 9.35 -1.09 22.82
N SER A 6 9.67 -2.34 22.49
CA SER A 6 9.73 -3.38 23.52
C SER A 6 10.88 -3.13 24.48
N SER A 7 10.79 -3.65 25.70
CA SER A 7 11.87 -3.54 26.70
C SER A 7 13.18 -4.18 26.25
N GLN A 8 13.15 -5.07 25.26
CA GLN A 8 14.34 -5.63 24.63
C GLN A 8 14.96 -4.64 23.63
N GLN A 9 14.13 -4.04 22.77
CA GLN A 9 14.59 -3.04 21.80
C GLN A 9 15.21 -1.82 22.48
N SER A 10 14.59 -1.31 23.56
CA SER A 10 15.12 -0.18 24.33
C SER A 10 16.52 -0.48 24.88
N ARG A 11 16.73 -1.65 25.49
CA ARG A 11 18.04 -2.06 26.03
C ARG A 11 19.12 -2.18 24.97
N ILE A 12 18.77 -2.68 23.77
CA ILE A 12 19.71 -2.79 22.66
C ILE A 12 20.12 -1.39 22.18
N LEU A 13 19.15 -0.48 22.00
CA LEU A 13 19.42 0.89 21.54
C LEU A 13 20.23 1.71 22.56
N GLU A 14 19.91 1.59 23.85
CA GLU A 14 20.69 2.20 24.94
C GLU A 14 22.13 1.70 24.94
N SER A 15 22.33 0.38 24.79
CA SER A 15 23.68 -0.21 24.72
C SER A 15 24.46 0.28 23.50
N LEU A 16 23.81 0.39 22.33
CA LEU A 16 24.45 0.88 21.10
C LEU A 16 24.82 2.37 21.19
N SER A 17 24.00 3.19 21.86
CA SER A 17 24.31 4.60 22.14
C SER A 17 25.46 4.73 23.14
N GLN A 18 25.47 3.94 24.22
CA GLN A 18 26.55 3.92 25.21
C GLN A 18 27.90 3.47 24.65
N GLN A 19 27.89 2.60 23.64
CA GLN A 19 29.10 2.17 22.92
C GLN A 19 29.66 3.26 21.99
N GLY A 20 28.99 4.42 21.88
CA GLY A 20 29.41 5.53 21.02
C GLY A 20 29.28 5.25 19.52
N LYS A 21 28.55 4.18 19.13
CA LYS A 21 28.30 3.84 17.72
C LYS A 21 27.31 4.79 17.05
N TYR A 22 26.45 5.43 17.84
CA TYR A 22 25.42 6.37 17.40
C TYR A 22 25.41 7.58 18.32
N ALA A 23 25.13 8.76 17.78
CA ALA A 23 25.16 10.02 18.51
C ALA A 23 24.02 10.12 19.56
N SER A 24 22.90 9.44 19.30
CA SER A 24 21.77 9.34 20.21
C SER A 24 20.98 8.06 19.97
N ILE A 25 19.98 7.80 20.82
CA ILE A 25 19.00 6.73 20.58
C ILE A 25 18.19 7.01 19.31
N GLU A 26 17.84 8.28 19.04
CA GLU A 26 17.15 8.63 17.78
C GLU A 26 18.00 8.32 16.55
N ASP A 27 19.30 8.64 16.58
CA ASP A 27 20.24 8.34 15.47
C ASP A 27 20.35 6.83 15.18
N ALA A 28 20.34 6.02 16.24
CA ALA A 28 20.30 4.56 16.12
C ALA A 28 18.96 4.05 15.54
N ILE A 29 17.84 4.68 15.89
CA ILE A 29 16.50 4.34 15.37
C ILE A 29 16.38 4.73 13.90
N ASP A 30 16.80 5.94 13.54
CA ASP A 30 16.76 6.43 12.17
C ASP A 30 17.61 5.53 11.26
N THR A 31 18.81 5.16 11.71
CA THR A 31 19.67 4.21 10.98
C THR A 31 18.99 2.84 10.82
N ALA A 32 18.37 2.31 11.86
CA ALA A 32 17.67 1.03 11.80
C ALA A 32 16.47 1.05 10.83
N LEU A 33 15.75 2.17 10.76
CA LEU A 33 14.64 2.34 9.82
C LEU A 33 15.11 2.42 8.37
N VAL A 34 16.25 3.07 8.11
CA VAL A 34 16.86 3.08 6.77
C VAL A 34 17.27 1.67 6.36
N LEU A 35 17.95 0.92 7.23
CA LEU A 35 18.33 -0.47 6.95
C LEU A 35 17.12 -1.38 6.71
N LEU A 36 16.04 -1.16 7.45
CA LEU A 36 14.78 -1.89 7.24
C LEU A 36 14.15 -1.54 5.89
N ALA A 37 14.16 -0.26 5.50
CA ALA A 37 13.66 0.16 4.19
C ALA A 37 14.48 -0.49 3.05
N ASP A 38 15.80 -0.49 3.17
CA ASP A 38 16.69 -1.14 2.21
C ASP A 38 16.44 -2.65 2.12
N ASP A 39 16.28 -3.34 3.26
CA ASP A 39 15.98 -4.77 3.32
C ASP A 39 14.60 -5.08 2.69
N ILE A 40 13.58 -4.27 2.96
CA ILE A 40 12.25 -4.41 2.34
C ILE A 40 12.34 -4.29 0.82
N ILE A 41 13.10 -3.30 0.32
CA ILE A 41 13.31 -3.08 -1.12
C ILE A 41 14.09 -4.25 -1.75
N GLN A 42 15.14 -4.74 -1.08
CA GLN A 42 15.94 -5.87 -1.57
C GLN A 42 15.14 -7.18 -1.61
N GLN A 43 14.37 -7.47 -0.57
CA GLN A 43 13.54 -8.67 -0.50
C GLN A 43 12.35 -8.60 -1.45
N ASN A 44 11.88 -7.39 -1.76
CA ASN A 44 10.74 -7.17 -2.63
C ASN A 44 11.09 -6.14 -3.71
N PRO A 45 11.85 -6.54 -4.75
CA PRO A 45 12.29 -5.61 -5.80
C PRO A 45 11.14 -4.98 -6.59
N ASN A 46 9.93 -5.54 -6.47
CA ASN A 46 8.71 -5.01 -7.09
C ASN A 46 7.95 -4.02 -6.18
N VAL A 47 8.37 -3.83 -4.93
CA VAL A 47 7.76 -2.87 -3.99
C VAL A 47 8.40 -1.51 -4.23
N THR A 48 7.93 -0.87 -5.29
CA THR A 48 8.25 0.53 -5.60
C THR A 48 7.22 1.46 -4.95
N PRO A 49 7.52 2.76 -4.80
CA PRO A 49 6.52 3.74 -4.34
C PRO A 49 5.24 3.74 -5.19
N GLU A 50 5.37 3.50 -6.51
CA GLU A 50 4.24 3.37 -7.43
C GLU A 50 3.40 2.13 -7.12
N TYR A 51 4.05 1.01 -6.81
CA TYR A 51 3.36 -0.21 -6.39
C TYR A 51 2.58 0.01 -5.10
N ILE A 52 3.19 0.64 -4.09
CA ILE A 52 2.52 0.95 -2.82
C ILE A 52 1.30 1.85 -3.06
N THR A 53 1.45 2.89 -3.89
CA THR A 53 0.36 3.79 -4.27
C THR A 53 -0.77 3.03 -4.96
N TRP A 54 -0.43 2.14 -5.90
CA TRP A 54 -1.40 1.31 -6.60
C TRP A 54 -2.15 0.37 -5.64
N VAL A 55 -1.45 -0.25 -4.68
CA VAL A 55 -2.06 -1.12 -3.66
C VAL A 55 -3.07 -0.34 -2.83
N GLU A 56 -2.69 0.84 -2.32
CA GLU A 56 -3.58 1.67 -1.50
C GLU A 56 -4.82 2.14 -2.28
N GLN A 57 -4.63 2.60 -3.53
CA GLN A 57 -5.76 2.98 -4.38
C GLN A 57 -6.68 1.80 -4.71
N THR A 58 -6.11 0.60 -4.89
CA THR A 58 -6.88 -0.60 -5.21
C THR A 58 -7.68 -1.07 -4.00
N ARG A 59 -7.10 -1.02 -2.79
CA ARG A 59 -7.83 -1.30 -1.54
C ARG A 59 -9.05 -0.41 -1.37
N LEU A 60 -8.89 0.89 -1.58
CA LEU A 60 -10.01 1.84 -1.52
C LEU A 60 -11.12 1.50 -2.53
N LYS A 61 -10.77 1.11 -3.76
CA LYS A 61 -11.74 0.70 -4.78
C LYS A 61 -12.47 -0.59 -4.40
N ILE A 62 -11.76 -1.55 -3.81
CA ILE A 62 -12.34 -2.80 -3.31
C ILE A 62 -13.33 -2.51 -2.18
N ASP A 63 -12.96 -1.67 -1.21
CA ASP A 63 -13.84 -1.31 -0.09
C ASP A 63 -15.14 -0.65 -0.56
N VAL A 64 -15.06 0.21 -1.57
CA VAL A 64 -16.25 0.81 -2.21
C VAL A 64 -17.11 -0.27 -2.87
N GLY A 65 -16.51 -1.18 -3.63
CA GLY A 65 -17.22 -2.27 -4.28
C GLY A 65 -17.88 -3.24 -3.29
N LEU A 66 -17.21 -3.57 -2.19
CA LEU A 66 -17.77 -4.41 -1.13
C LEU A 66 -18.98 -3.75 -0.48
N LYS A 67 -18.88 -2.46 -0.11
CA LYS A 67 -20.01 -1.71 0.47
C LYS A 67 -21.21 -1.64 -0.47
N ALA A 68 -20.97 -1.41 -1.76
CA ALA A 68 -22.03 -1.40 -2.78
C ALA A 68 -22.70 -2.78 -2.89
N ALA A 69 -21.88 -3.85 -2.92
CA ALA A 69 -22.39 -5.22 -2.99
C ALA A 69 -23.21 -5.63 -1.76
N GLU A 70 -22.78 -5.23 -0.55
CA GLU A 70 -23.54 -5.42 0.69
C GLU A 70 -24.92 -4.75 0.66
N GLN A 71 -25.05 -3.64 -0.08
CA GLN A 71 -26.32 -2.94 -0.29
C GLN A 71 -27.16 -3.54 -1.43
N GLY A 72 -26.67 -4.60 -2.09
CA GLY A 72 -27.31 -5.22 -3.24
C GLY A 72 -27.09 -4.46 -4.56
N ASP A 73 -26.21 -3.46 -4.59
CA ASP A 73 -25.82 -2.75 -5.81
C ASP A 73 -24.80 -3.58 -6.60
N VAL A 74 -25.32 -4.65 -7.21
CA VAL A 74 -24.60 -5.57 -8.07
C VAL A 74 -25.29 -5.68 -9.42
N LEU A 75 -24.51 -5.83 -10.48
CA LEU A 75 -25.03 -5.95 -11.84
C LEU A 75 -24.85 -7.39 -12.33
N ALA A 76 -25.87 -7.89 -13.04
CA ALA A 76 -25.75 -9.17 -13.73
C ALA A 76 -24.78 -9.04 -14.91
N ALA A 77 -23.91 -10.04 -15.09
CA ALA A 77 -22.86 -9.99 -16.11
C ALA A 77 -23.44 -9.84 -17.53
N GLU A 78 -24.56 -10.52 -17.81
CA GLU A 78 -25.26 -10.48 -19.09
C GLU A 78 -25.78 -9.07 -19.41
N GLU A 79 -26.30 -8.36 -18.39
CA GLU A 79 -26.79 -6.98 -18.54
C GLU A 79 -25.63 -6.02 -18.83
N VAL A 80 -24.51 -6.17 -18.10
CA VAL A 80 -23.31 -5.36 -18.32
C VAL A 80 -22.78 -5.56 -19.74
N LEU A 81 -22.68 -6.80 -20.20
CA LEU A 81 -22.20 -7.12 -21.54
C LEU A 81 -23.13 -6.57 -22.63
N ALA A 82 -24.45 -6.65 -22.44
CA ALA A 82 -25.41 -6.07 -23.36
C ALA A 82 -25.27 -4.54 -23.46
N GLN A 83 -25.14 -3.85 -22.31
CA GLN A 83 -24.93 -2.40 -22.27
C GLN A 83 -23.61 -2.00 -22.93
N LEU A 84 -22.52 -2.73 -22.67
CA LEU A 84 -21.23 -2.48 -23.29
C LEU A 84 -21.28 -2.64 -24.81
N ARG A 85 -21.90 -3.73 -25.31
CA ARG A 85 -22.08 -3.94 -26.75
C ARG A 85 -22.89 -2.83 -27.39
N HIS A 86 -23.95 -2.37 -26.72
CA HIS A 86 -24.76 -1.25 -27.21
C HIS A 86 -23.93 0.04 -27.31
N LYS A 87 -23.17 0.40 -26.26
CA LYS A 87 -22.29 1.58 -26.25
C LYS A 87 -21.26 1.54 -27.37
N VAL A 88 -20.63 0.38 -27.59
CA VAL A 88 -19.65 0.20 -28.68
C VAL A 88 -20.31 0.39 -30.06
N ASN A 89 -21.50 -0.17 -30.27
CA ASN A 89 -22.20 -0.03 -31.56
C ASN A 89 -22.64 1.42 -31.82
N ALA A 90 -23.12 2.11 -30.79
CA ALA A 90 -23.48 3.53 -30.89
C ALA A 90 -22.26 4.41 -31.24
N ALA A 91 -21.11 4.16 -30.60
CA ALA A 91 -19.88 4.89 -30.90
C ALA A 91 -19.40 4.65 -32.35
N LYS A 92 -19.52 3.42 -32.87
CA LYS A 92 -19.21 3.10 -34.26
C LYS A 92 -20.12 3.82 -35.25
N ALA A 93 -21.43 3.85 -34.98
CA ALA A 93 -22.40 4.53 -35.82
C ALA A 93 -22.21 6.06 -35.84
N ALA A 94 -21.75 6.65 -34.73
CA ALA A 94 -21.45 8.08 -34.65
C ALA A 94 -20.13 8.49 -35.32
N SER A 95 -19.25 7.52 -35.61
CA SER A 95 -17.95 7.73 -36.25
C SER A 95 -17.96 7.46 -37.77
N ALA A 96 -19.12 7.07 -38.33
CA ALA A 96 -19.32 6.78 -39.75
C ALA A 96 -20.10 7.91 -40.43
#